data_AF-A0A163CZS6-F1
#
_entry.id   AF-A0A163CZS6-F1
#
_cell.length_a   1.000
_cell.length_b   1.000
_cell.length_c   1.000
_cell.angle_alpha   90.00
_cell.angle_beta   90.00
_cell.angle_gamma   90.00
#
_symmetry.space_group_name_H-M   'P 1'
#
loop_
_entity.id
_entity.type
_entity.pdbx_description
1 polymer ?
#
loop_
_entity_poly.entity_id
_entity_poly.type
_entity_poly.pdbx_seq_one_letter_code
_entity_poly.pdbx_strand_id
1 'polypeptide(L)'
;MLARGALCRLAAEVSKQATHDLPKLASLVQTTRHGSALAIRTLSRGSQLQTRSYATTKAATTPTETVKKAVKAKAAAGKSVKKTTTAKRTSTTKKAAANTKAAPKKAKKKAAPKKPATKRAPKKVLTPEEKEKLVIRKLRLLALKEPVSNYPVTAFNIYISEALKGTGTGATAALSSKAATWKNVTPAEHERYNHLAAERNESNAAAYKAWIETHTPDQIRIANNARAQLRKKLAGTLKSNAKPSHTRPLMDERRVLRPRSSWTFFFAERSQSSDFTGIRITDRTNLLAAEWKALDANERKKYEDKAAADKQRWTRETSALASSST
;
A
#
# COMPACT_ATOMS: atom_id res chain seq x y z
N MET A 1 64.43 -30.22 -26.46
CA MET A 1 64.29 -29.68 -25.08
C MET A 1 63.15 -28.66 -25.05
N LEU A 2 62.33 -28.62 -23.99
CA LEU A 2 61.22 -27.67 -23.66
C LEU A 2 59.79 -28.24 -23.47
N ALA A 3 59.53 -29.52 -23.72
CA ALA A 3 58.18 -30.12 -23.53
C ALA A 3 57.95 -30.82 -22.17
N ARG A 4 58.68 -30.44 -21.10
CA ARG A 4 58.54 -31.04 -19.74
C ARG A 4 58.37 -30.04 -18.59
N GLY A 5 58.34 -28.73 -18.86
CA GLY A 5 58.23 -27.69 -17.81
C GLY A 5 56.80 -27.35 -17.36
N ALA A 6 55.77 -27.65 -18.16
CA ALA A 6 54.41 -27.16 -17.92
C ALA A 6 53.50 -28.10 -17.12
N LEU A 7 53.76 -29.42 -17.13
CA LEU A 7 52.89 -30.40 -16.45
C LEU A 7 53.11 -30.48 -14.94
N CYS A 8 54.31 -30.14 -14.44
CA CYS A 8 54.61 -30.20 -13.00
C CYS A 8 54.03 -29.04 -12.18
N ARG A 9 53.41 -28.03 -12.80
CA ARG A 9 52.76 -26.92 -12.08
C ARG A 9 51.25 -27.02 -11.96
N LEU A 10 50.59 -27.92 -12.70
CA LEU A 10 49.13 -28.13 -12.59
C LEU A 10 48.74 -29.20 -11.55
N ALA A 11 49.70 -30.02 -11.10
CA ALA A 11 49.46 -31.11 -10.15
C ALA A 11 49.57 -30.69 -8.67
N ALA A 12 49.99 -29.44 -8.38
CA ALA A 12 50.28 -28.97 -7.02
C ALA A 12 49.07 -28.36 -6.27
N GLU A 13 47.96 -28.06 -6.96
CA GLU A 13 46.75 -27.49 -6.34
C GLU A 13 45.54 -28.44 -6.31
N VAL A 14 45.72 -29.71 -6.68
CA VAL A 14 44.68 -30.74 -6.51
C VAL A 14 44.70 -31.25 -5.07
N SER A 15 44.18 -30.45 -4.13
CA SER A 15 43.85 -30.94 -2.80
C SER A 15 42.46 -30.46 -2.33
N LYS A 16 41.60 -31.44 -2.01
CA LYS A 16 40.33 -31.30 -1.27
C LYS A 16 39.22 -30.48 -1.95
N GLN A 17 38.83 -30.89 -3.16
CA GLN A 17 37.43 -30.71 -3.61
C GLN A 17 36.67 -32.04 -3.48
N ALA A 18 35.39 -31.96 -3.10
CA ALA A 18 34.59 -33.13 -2.78
C ALA A 18 34.29 -34.00 -4.01
N THR A 19 34.16 -35.31 -3.80
CA THR A 19 33.96 -36.36 -4.82
C THR A 19 32.64 -36.28 -5.62
N HIS A 20 31.87 -35.20 -5.46
CA HIS A 20 30.53 -34.99 -5.99
C HIS A 20 30.50 -34.45 -7.44
N ASP A 21 31.54 -33.73 -7.91
CA ASP A 21 31.49 -33.01 -9.21
C ASP A 21 32.20 -33.72 -10.38
N LEU A 22 32.74 -34.92 -10.17
CA LEU A 22 33.33 -35.76 -11.23
C LEU A 22 32.42 -35.96 -12.48
N PRO A 23 31.09 -36.22 -12.37
CA PRO A 23 30.28 -36.43 -13.58
C PRO A 23 30.12 -35.19 -14.47
N LYS A 24 30.31 -33.96 -13.94
CA LYS A 24 30.21 -32.71 -14.72
C LYS A 24 31.47 -32.42 -15.55
N LEU A 25 32.63 -32.90 -15.10
CA LEU A 25 33.87 -32.84 -15.88
C LEU A 25 33.85 -33.84 -17.05
N ALA A 26 33.26 -35.01 -16.87
CA ALA A 26 33.13 -36.01 -17.94
C ALA A 26 32.33 -35.48 -19.14
N SER A 27 31.21 -34.76 -18.91
CA SER A 27 30.43 -34.15 -19.99
C SER A 27 31.20 -33.07 -20.77
N LEU A 28 32.07 -32.30 -20.11
CA LEU A 28 32.85 -31.24 -20.75
C LEU A 28 33.94 -31.78 -21.69
N VAL A 29 34.48 -32.97 -21.40
CA VAL A 29 35.49 -33.66 -22.22
C VAL A 29 34.86 -34.40 -23.41
N GLN A 30 33.58 -34.79 -23.34
CA GLN A 30 32.88 -35.40 -24.48
C GLN A 30 32.49 -34.36 -25.56
N THR A 31 32.20 -33.12 -25.16
CA THR A 31 31.87 -32.03 -26.10
C THR A 31 33.03 -31.57 -26.98
N THR A 32 34.29 -31.90 -26.64
CA THR A 32 35.46 -31.53 -27.46
C THR A 32 35.86 -32.60 -28.48
N ARG A 33 35.16 -33.74 -28.54
CA ARG A 33 35.39 -34.81 -29.54
C ARG A 33 34.48 -34.76 -30.77
N HIS A 34 33.41 -33.98 -30.73
CA HIS A 34 32.49 -33.79 -31.86
C HIS A 34 32.76 -32.41 -32.47
N GLY A 35 33.60 -32.38 -33.51
CA GLY A 35 34.11 -31.15 -34.10
C GLY A 35 33.00 -30.26 -34.66
N SER A 36 32.85 -29.07 -34.08
CA SER A 36 32.20 -27.93 -34.71
C SER A 36 33.11 -26.72 -34.56
N ALA A 37 33.45 -26.09 -35.70
CA ALA A 37 34.53 -25.11 -35.78
C ALA A 37 34.09 -23.71 -35.30
N LEU A 38 35.09 -22.91 -34.91
CA LEU A 38 34.93 -21.59 -34.30
C LEU A 38 34.39 -20.53 -35.28
N ALA A 39 33.62 -19.58 -34.75
CA ALA A 39 33.50 -18.25 -35.31
C ALA A 39 34.10 -17.22 -34.34
N ILE A 40 35.34 -16.83 -34.58
CA ILE A 40 36.04 -15.81 -33.79
C ILE A 40 35.45 -14.44 -34.15
N ARG A 41 34.81 -13.76 -33.19
CA ARG A 41 34.57 -12.31 -33.26
C ARG A 41 35.29 -11.62 -32.12
N THR A 42 36.16 -10.69 -32.50
CA THR A 42 36.94 -9.83 -31.62
C THR A 42 36.03 -8.85 -30.89
N LEU A 43 36.13 -8.80 -29.56
CA LEU A 43 35.60 -7.68 -28.78
C LEU A 43 36.67 -7.11 -27.85
N SER A 44 36.63 -5.77 -27.77
CA SER A 44 37.65 -4.93 -27.16
C SER A 44 37.59 -4.95 -25.63
N ARG A 45 38.80 -4.88 -25.04
CA ARG A 45 39.18 -4.40 -23.71
C ARG A 45 38.05 -4.03 -22.72
N GLY A 46 38.17 -4.58 -21.51
CA GLY A 46 38.12 -3.73 -20.31
C GLY A 46 36.89 -3.83 -19.40
N SER A 47 36.63 -5.02 -18.84
CA SER A 47 36.00 -5.08 -17.51
C SER A 47 36.68 -6.14 -16.64
N GLN A 48 37.49 -5.69 -15.67
CA GLN A 48 37.98 -6.55 -14.60
C GLN A 48 36.81 -6.85 -13.65
N LEU A 49 36.13 -7.98 -13.86
CA LEU A 49 35.23 -8.52 -12.86
C LEU A 49 36.06 -9.03 -11.67
N GLN A 50 36.22 -8.19 -10.65
CA GLN A 50 36.67 -8.65 -9.33
C GLN A 50 35.68 -9.68 -8.80
N THR A 51 36.05 -10.96 -8.84
CA THR A 51 35.36 -12.04 -8.18
C THR A 51 35.50 -11.90 -6.66
N ARG A 52 34.65 -11.07 -6.06
CA ARG A 52 34.52 -11.00 -4.60
C ARG A 52 33.86 -12.29 -4.11
N SER A 53 34.67 -13.18 -3.57
CA SER A 53 34.24 -14.39 -2.87
C SER A 53 33.39 -14.01 -1.65
N TYR A 54 32.06 -14.15 -1.76
CA TYR A 54 31.17 -13.93 -0.62
C TYR A 54 31.27 -15.10 0.35
N ALA A 55 31.96 -14.90 1.47
CA ALA A 55 31.89 -15.79 2.61
C ALA A 55 30.45 -15.77 3.16
N THR A 56 29.74 -16.90 3.05
CA THR A 56 28.36 -17.08 3.53
C THR A 56 28.33 -17.23 5.04
N THR A 57 28.54 -16.13 5.77
CA THR A 57 28.22 -16.10 7.20
C THR A 57 26.70 -16.22 7.37
N LYS A 58 26.26 -17.17 8.19
CA LYS A 58 24.84 -17.33 8.53
C LYS A 58 24.33 -16.03 9.15
N ALA A 59 23.21 -15.52 8.64
CA ALA A 59 22.64 -14.25 9.09
C ALA A 59 22.41 -14.24 10.61
N ALA A 60 23.12 -13.36 11.31
CA ALA A 60 22.96 -13.18 12.74
C ALA A 60 21.62 -12.49 13.03
N THR A 61 20.64 -13.25 13.53
CA THR A 61 19.31 -12.75 13.93
C THR A 61 19.31 -12.00 15.26
N THR A 62 20.49 -11.72 15.83
CA THR A 62 20.64 -11.02 17.12
C THR A 62 21.65 -9.87 17.01
N PRO A 63 21.39 -8.72 17.66
CA PRO A 63 22.28 -7.57 17.57
C PRO A 63 23.60 -7.81 18.32
N THR A 64 24.69 -7.33 17.73
CA THR A 64 26.06 -7.42 18.24
C THR A 64 26.20 -6.78 19.63
N GLU A 65 27.10 -7.31 20.46
CA GLU A 65 27.29 -6.87 21.85
C GLU A 65 27.62 -5.38 21.99
N THR A 66 28.33 -4.81 21.02
CA THR A 66 28.66 -3.38 20.95
C THR A 66 27.41 -2.51 20.89
N VAL A 67 26.41 -2.91 20.08
CA VAL A 67 25.10 -2.23 19.98
C VAL A 67 24.31 -2.37 21.29
N LYS A 68 24.33 -3.57 21.90
CA LYS A 68 23.68 -3.82 23.20
C LYS A 68 24.28 -2.96 24.32
N LYS A 69 25.61 -2.81 24.38
CA LYS A 69 26.29 -1.95 25.37
C LYS A 69 25.98 -0.47 25.15
N ALA A 70 26.00 0.02 23.91
CA ALA A 70 25.68 1.42 23.61
C ALA A 70 24.23 1.81 24.01
N VAL A 71 23.25 0.94 23.72
CA VAL A 71 21.84 1.16 24.11
C VAL A 71 21.66 1.10 25.64
N LYS A 72 22.32 0.15 26.32
CA LYS A 72 22.22 0.01 27.78
C LYS A 72 22.88 1.17 28.54
N ALA A 73 23.98 1.72 28.02
CA ALA A 73 24.64 2.91 28.59
C ALA A 73 23.76 4.17 28.51
N LYS A 74 23.14 4.44 27.35
CA LYS A 74 22.29 5.64 27.16
C LYS A 74 20.95 5.55 27.92
N ALA A 75 20.49 4.34 28.30
CA ALA A 75 19.30 4.13 29.13
C ALA A 75 19.53 4.38 30.63
N ALA A 76 20.77 4.32 31.12
CA ALA A 76 21.09 4.51 32.54
C ALA A 76 21.20 6.00 32.96
N ALA A 77 21.44 6.90 32.01
CA ALA A 77 21.74 8.32 32.28
C ALA A 77 20.51 9.23 32.49
N GLY A 78 19.30 8.67 32.68
CA GLY A 78 18.05 9.42 32.52
C GLY A 78 16.99 9.25 33.61
N LYS A 79 17.26 9.71 34.86
CA LYS A 79 16.18 10.13 35.79
C LYS A 79 16.66 10.85 37.06
N SER A 80 16.34 12.14 37.17
CA SER A 80 15.93 12.77 38.45
C SER A 80 15.30 14.15 38.20
N VAL A 81 13.97 14.23 38.18
CA VAL A 81 13.24 15.49 38.40
C VAL A 81 12.24 15.28 39.52
N LYS A 82 12.43 16.05 40.59
CA LYS A 82 11.74 15.97 41.88
C LYS A 82 10.36 16.62 41.76
N LYS A 83 9.30 15.89 42.14
CA LYS A 83 7.93 16.42 42.19
C LYS A 83 7.62 16.89 43.61
N THR A 84 7.45 18.19 43.80
CA THR A 84 7.07 18.78 45.10
C THR A 84 5.62 19.27 45.06
N THR A 85 4.88 19.01 46.13
CA THR A 85 3.47 19.41 46.33
C THR A 85 3.36 20.65 47.24
N THR A 86 2.12 21.01 47.65
CA THR A 86 1.73 22.11 48.59
C THR A 86 1.92 23.57 48.08
N ALA A 87 1.06 24.57 48.40
CA ALA A 87 -0.24 24.57 49.11
C ALA A 87 -1.17 25.77 48.76
N LYS A 88 -2.44 25.58 49.14
CA LYS A 88 -3.65 26.43 49.27
C LYS A 88 -3.50 27.91 49.73
N ARG A 89 -4.31 28.80 49.13
CA ARG A 89 -4.93 30.05 49.70
C ARG A 89 -6.05 30.51 48.74
N THR A 90 -7.38 30.49 48.97
CA THR A 90 -8.33 31.04 49.96
C THR A 90 -8.51 32.56 50.02
N SER A 91 -9.51 33.08 49.29
CA SER A 91 -10.48 34.16 49.63
C SER A 91 -11.54 34.23 48.49
N THR A 92 -12.86 34.05 48.69
CA THR A 92 -13.89 34.98 49.24
C THR A 92 -13.89 36.35 48.53
N THR A 93 -14.97 36.90 47.95
CA THR A 93 -16.35 37.04 48.49
C THR A 93 -17.43 37.47 47.44
N LYS A 94 -18.72 37.17 47.71
CA LYS A 94 -20.00 37.80 47.22
C LYS A 94 -20.42 37.81 45.72
N LYS A 95 -21.14 36.74 45.35
CA LYS A 95 -22.58 36.71 44.97
C LYS A 95 -23.34 38.06 44.80
N ALA A 96 -24.03 38.21 43.65
CA ALA A 96 -25.35 38.85 43.55
C ALA A 96 -26.18 38.11 42.48
N ALA A 97 -27.48 37.92 42.73
CA ALA A 97 -28.43 37.30 41.81
C ALA A 97 -29.66 38.20 41.68
N ALA A 98 -30.25 38.28 40.49
CA ALA A 98 -31.53 38.93 40.26
C ALA A 98 -32.42 38.04 39.38
N ASN A 99 -33.63 37.79 39.85
CA ASN A 99 -34.62 36.91 39.24
C ASN A 99 -35.98 37.58 39.46
N THR A 100 -36.71 37.92 38.40
CA THR A 100 -38.00 38.63 38.50
C THR A 100 -39.05 38.03 37.57
N LYS A 101 -40.27 37.83 38.09
CA LYS A 101 -41.41 37.19 37.42
C LYS A 101 -42.58 38.16 37.18
N ALA A 102 -43.29 37.92 36.06
CA ALA A 102 -44.75 38.04 35.85
C ALA A 102 -45.48 39.42 35.72
N ALA A 103 -46.06 39.64 34.51
CA ALA A 103 -47.49 39.92 34.16
C ALA A 103 -48.27 41.13 34.79
N PRO A 104 -49.39 41.68 34.22
CA PRO A 104 -50.35 41.05 33.25
C PRO A 104 -51.10 41.90 32.16
N LYS A 105 -51.64 41.18 31.15
CA LYS A 105 -52.91 41.32 30.37
C LYS A 105 -53.50 42.70 29.94
N LYS A 106 -53.78 42.84 28.63
CA LYS A 106 -55.13 43.16 28.05
C LYS A 106 -55.25 42.70 26.57
N ALA A 107 -56.27 43.11 25.79
CA ALA A 107 -57.06 42.13 25.00
C ALA A 107 -57.70 42.54 23.63
N LYS A 108 -57.91 41.51 22.78
CA LYS A 108 -58.88 41.30 21.66
C LYS A 108 -59.13 42.38 20.57
N LYS A 109 -59.03 41.93 19.30
CA LYS A 109 -60.14 42.03 18.31
C LYS A 109 -60.18 40.76 17.43
N LYS A 110 -61.36 40.35 16.94
CA LYS A 110 -61.60 39.18 16.07
C LYS A 110 -62.03 39.64 14.66
N ALA A 111 -61.70 38.85 13.63
CA ALA A 111 -62.40 38.80 12.33
C ALA A 111 -62.32 37.36 11.76
N ALA A 112 -63.20 37.02 10.82
CA ALA A 112 -63.67 35.63 10.62
C ALA A 112 -63.08 34.92 9.35
N PRO A 113 -63.60 33.75 8.89
CA PRO A 113 -62.74 32.58 8.65
C PRO A 113 -62.33 32.37 7.19
N LYS A 114 -61.14 31.78 6.97
CA LYS A 114 -60.77 31.19 5.67
C LYS A 114 -60.93 29.66 5.72
N LYS A 115 -61.44 29.11 4.61
CA LYS A 115 -61.83 27.70 4.41
C LYS A 115 -60.73 26.72 4.89
N PRO A 116 -61.08 25.53 5.42
CA PRO A 116 -60.09 24.57 5.88
C PRO A 116 -59.23 24.11 4.69
N ALA A 117 -57.98 24.55 4.67
CA ALA A 117 -57.00 24.03 3.74
C ALA A 117 -56.88 22.51 3.96
N THR A 118 -56.96 21.74 2.88
CA THR A 118 -56.82 20.28 2.87
C THR A 118 -55.58 19.91 3.68
N LYS A 119 -55.77 19.10 4.74
CA LYS A 119 -54.71 18.73 5.68
C LYS A 119 -53.54 18.15 4.88
N ARG A 120 -52.45 18.91 4.72
CA ARG A 120 -51.20 18.40 4.15
C ARG A 120 -50.82 17.18 4.97
N ALA A 121 -50.75 16.02 4.30
CA ALA A 121 -50.47 14.75 4.97
C ALA A 121 -49.24 14.89 5.87
N PRO A 122 -49.27 14.40 7.13
CA PRO A 122 -48.16 14.58 8.05
C PRO A 122 -46.91 13.97 7.41
N LYS A 123 -45.83 14.76 7.32
CA LYS A 123 -44.54 14.29 6.81
C LYS A 123 -44.13 13.08 7.64
N LYS A 124 -44.24 11.87 7.07
CA LYS A 124 -43.94 10.61 7.77
C LYS A 124 -42.53 10.72 8.35
N VAL A 125 -42.43 10.78 9.68
CA VAL A 125 -41.16 10.98 10.37
C VAL A 125 -40.35 9.70 10.16
N LEU A 126 -39.41 9.80 9.22
CA LEU A 126 -38.65 8.66 8.74
C LEU A 126 -37.91 7.97 9.90
N THR A 127 -38.05 6.65 10.03
CA THR A 127 -37.46 5.88 11.14
C THR A 127 -35.92 5.98 11.08
N PRO A 128 -35.19 5.75 12.19
CA PRO A 128 -33.72 5.77 12.16
C PRO A 128 -33.16 4.82 11.09
N GLU A 129 -33.69 3.61 10.96
CA GLU A 129 -33.27 2.67 9.93
C GLU A 129 -33.56 3.13 8.49
N GLU A 130 -34.74 3.68 8.25
CA GLU A 130 -35.09 4.22 6.92
C GLU A 130 -34.15 5.38 6.54
N LYS A 131 -33.79 6.25 7.50
CA LYS A 131 -32.77 7.30 7.31
C LYS A 131 -31.42 6.70 6.94
N GLU A 132 -30.97 5.64 7.61
CA GLU A 132 -29.72 4.97 7.29
C GLU A 132 -29.73 4.31 5.91
N LYS A 133 -30.84 3.64 5.54
CA LYS A 133 -31.05 3.06 4.21
C LYS A 133 -31.00 4.14 3.13
N LEU A 134 -31.59 5.33 3.36
CA LEU A 134 -31.46 6.48 2.45
C LEU A 134 -30.02 7.02 2.37
N VAL A 135 -29.29 7.10 3.48
CA VAL A 135 -27.87 7.50 3.48
C VAL A 135 -27.03 6.51 2.67
N ILE A 136 -27.22 5.20 2.87
CA ILE A 136 -26.53 4.16 2.09
C ILE A 136 -26.89 4.26 0.60
N ARG A 137 -28.16 4.53 0.25
CA ARG A 137 -28.57 4.78 -1.15
C ARG A 137 -27.86 6.00 -1.75
N LYS A 138 -27.82 7.13 -1.04
CA LYS A 138 -27.10 8.35 -1.49
C LYS A 138 -25.61 8.09 -1.67
N LEU A 139 -24.98 7.40 -0.72
CA LEU A 139 -23.56 7.04 -0.80
C LEU A 139 -23.27 6.08 -1.96
N ARG A 140 -24.17 5.14 -2.29
CA ARG A 140 -24.04 4.27 -3.47
C ARG A 140 -24.14 5.04 -4.79
N LEU A 141 -24.96 6.09 -4.86
CA LEU A 141 -25.02 6.98 -6.04
C LEU A 141 -23.73 7.80 -6.16
N LEU A 142 -23.26 8.40 -5.07
CA LEU A 142 -22.02 9.18 -5.05
C LEU A 142 -20.76 8.34 -5.27
N ALA A 143 -20.78 7.03 -4.97
CA ALA A 143 -19.62 6.16 -5.04
C ALA A 143 -19.05 5.93 -6.45
N LEU A 144 -19.80 6.29 -7.51
CA LEU A 144 -19.53 6.05 -8.95
C LEU A 144 -19.24 4.57 -9.28
N LYS A 145 -19.92 4.00 -10.27
CA LYS A 145 -19.66 2.61 -10.70
C LYS A 145 -18.68 2.62 -11.87
N GLU A 146 -17.49 2.08 -11.68
CA GLU A 146 -16.52 1.86 -12.76
C GLU A 146 -17.05 0.78 -13.75
N PRO A 147 -16.87 0.97 -15.07
CA PRO A 147 -17.36 0.02 -16.07
C PRO A 147 -16.48 -1.23 -16.13
N VAL A 148 -15.16 -1.05 -15.99
CA VAL A 148 -14.15 -2.10 -15.90
C VAL A 148 -13.42 -2.01 -14.56
N SER A 149 -13.05 -3.16 -14.00
CA SER A 149 -12.27 -3.22 -12.77
C SER A 149 -10.80 -2.97 -13.08
N ASN A 150 -10.12 -2.12 -12.31
CA ASN A 150 -8.68 -1.86 -12.43
C ASN A 150 -7.79 -3.00 -11.90
N TYR A 151 -8.29 -4.24 -11.90
CA TYR A 151 -7.57 -5.40 -11.36
C TYR A 151 -7.00 -6.24 -12.49
N PRO A 152 -5.72 -6.65 -12.41
CA PRO A 152 -5.16 -7.56 -13.38
C PRO A 152 -5.91 -8.89 -13.34
N VAL A 153 -6.49 -9.23 -14.47
CA VAL A 153 -6.99 -10.55 -14.82
C VAL A 153 -5.78 -11.45 -15.03
N THR A 154 -5.75 -12.61 -14.39
CA THR A 154 -4.68 -13.61 -14.59
C THR A 154 -5.02 -14.55 -15.75
N ALA A 155 -4.02 -15.24 -16.28
CA ALA A 155 -4.20 -16.30 -17.27
C ALA A 155 -5.25 -17.34 -16.84
N PHE A 156 -5.21 -17.75 -15.57
CA PHE A 156 -6.21 -18.64 -14.96
C PHE A 156 -7.64 -18.08 -15.04
N ASN A 157 -7.83 -16.79 -14.78
CA ASN A 157 -9.16 -16.17 -14.86
C ASN A 157 -9.72 -16.18 -16.29
N ILE A 158 -8.86 -16.01 -17.30
CA ILE A 158 -9.25 -16.11 -18.72
C ILE A 158 -9.60 -17.55 -19.06
N TYR A 159 -8.70 -18.49 -18.78
CA TYR A 159 -8.93 -19.93 -18.98
C TYR A 159 -10.23 -20.41 -18.35
N ILE A 160 -10.51 -20.07 -17.09
CA ILE A 160 -11.77 -20.44 -16.41
C ILE A 160 -12.98 -19.75 -17.07
N SER A 161 -12.85 -18.49 -17.52
CA SER A 161 -13.94 -17.80 -18.22
C SER A 161 -14.27 -18.40 -19.59
N GLU A 162 -13.28 -18.97 -20.29
CA GLU A 162 -13.48 -19.74 -21.53
C GLU A 162 -14.03 -21.14 -21.21
N ALA A 163 -13.43 -21.87 -20.27
CA ALA A 163 -13.78 -23.24 -19.91
C ALA A 163 -15.16 -23.40 -19.25
N LEU A 164 -15.72 -22.31 -18.70
CA LEU A 164 -17.09 -22.26 -18.16
C LEU A 164 -18.08 -21.58 -19.11
N LYS A 165 -17.67 -21.07 -20.27
CA LYS A 165 -18.56 -20.45 -21.25
C LYS A 165 -19.62 -21.47 -21.70
N GLY A 166 -20.90 -21.12 -21.50
CA GLY A 166 -22.03 -22.01 -21.81
C GLY A 166 -22.46 -22.97 -20.69
N THR A 167 -21.74 -23.07 -19.57
CA THR A 167 -22.11 -23.99 -18.46
C THR A 167 -23.31 -23.54 -17.60
N GLY A 168 -23.83 -22.34 -17.85
CA GLY A 168 -25.09 -21.84 -17.25
C GLY A 168 -25.10 -21.92 -15.71
N THR A 169 -26.19 -22.48 -15.17
CA THR A 169 -26.39 -22.67 -13.72
C THR A 169 -25.45 -23.72 -13.10
N GLY A 170 -24.81 -24.58 -13.92
CA GLY A 170 -23.86 -25.60 -13.46
C GLY A 170 -22.43 -25.10 -13.24
N ALA A 171 -22.14 -23.82 -13.55
CA ALA A 171 -20.78 -23.26 -13.53
C ALA A 171 -20.04 -23.45 -12.19
N THR A 172 -20.74 -23.36 -11.05
CA THR A 172 -20.16 -23.55 -9.71
C THR A 172 -19.69 -24.98 -9.45
N ALA A 173 -20.41 -25.99 -9.96
CA ALA A 173 -19.99 -27.39 -9.86
C ALA A 173 -18.85 -27.70 -10.83
N ALA A 174 -18.93 -27.17 -12.06
CA ALA A 174 -17.89 -27.33 -13.08
C ALA A 174 -16.58 -26.59 -12.74
N LEU A 175 -16.61 -25.54 -11.91
CA LEU A 175 -15.42 -24.77 -11.55
C LEU A 175 -14.31 -25.63 -10.94
N SER A 176 -14.64 -26.59 -10.06
CA SER A 176 -13.63 -27.41 -9.39
C SER A 176 -12.92 -28.37 -10.37
N SER A 177 -13.65 -28.96 -11.32
CA SER A 177 -13.06 -29.86 -12.31
C SER A 177 -12.24 -29.10 -13.35
N LYS A 178 -12.73 -27.94 -13.83
CA LYS A 178 -11.95 -27.05 -14.72
C LYS A 178 -10.73 -26.45 -14.02
N ALA A 179 -10.80 -26.13 -12.73
CA ALA A 179 -9.64 -25.67 -11.96
C ALA A 179 -8.58 -26.77 -11.76
N ALA A 180 -8.98 -28.04 -11.69
CA ALA A 180 -8.05 -29.16 -11.66
C ALA A 180 -7.32 -29.32 -12.99
N THR A 181 -8.01 -29.19 -14.13
CA THR A 181 -7.38 -29.32 -15.46
C THR A 181 -6.36 -28.22 -15.74
N TRP A 182 -6.49 -27.02 -15.16
CA TRP A 182 -5.48 -25.94 -15.29
C TRP A 182 -4.06 -26.36 -14.89
N LYS A 183 -3.90 -27.28 -13.92
CA LYS A 183 -2.57 -27.74 -13.48
C LYS A 183 -1.85 -28.63 -14.51
N ASN A 184 -2.61 -29.16 -15.46
CA ASN A 184 -2.14 -30.09 -16.49
C ASN A 184 -2.11 -29.44 -17.89
N VAL A 185 -2.37 -28.12 -17.96
CA VAL A 185 -2.28 -27.33 -19.19
C VAL A 185 -0.82 -27.25 -19.64
N THR A 186 -0.59 -27.32 -20.95
CA THR A 186 0.78 -27.35 -21.50
C THR A 186 1.47 -25.98 -21.36
N PRO A 187 2.81 -25.91 -21.35
CA PRO A 187 3.52 -24.63 -21.26
C PRO A 187 3.13 -23.62 -22.35
N ALA A 188 2.94 -24.09 -23.60
CA ALA A 188 2.52 -23.26 -24.72
C ALA A 188 1.10 -22.68 -24.54
N GLU A 189 0.18 -23.44 -23.95
CA GLU A 189 -1.15 -22.94 -23.60
C GLU A 189 -1.09 -21.94 -22.44
N HIS A 190 -0.24 -22.16 -21.43
CA HIS A 190 0.01 -21.18 -20.37
C HIS A 190 0.53 -19.86 -20.95
N GLU A 191 1.47 -19.89 -21.89
CA GLU A 191 1.98 -18.72 -22.61
C GLU A 191 0.87 -17.99 -23.39
N ARG A 192 0.03 -18.73 -24.13
CA ARG A 192 -1.17 -18.16 -24.79
C ARG A 192 -2.08 -17.42 -23.80
N TYR A 193 -2.43 -18.05 -22.67
CA TYR A 193 -3.31 -17.39 -21.68
C TYR A 193 -2.63 -16.24 -20.94
N ASN A 194 -1.30 -16.24 -20.82
CA ASN A 194 -0.54 -15.10 -20.31
C ASN A 194 -0.59 -13.91 -21.28
N HIS A 195 -0.45 -14.15 -22.60
CA HIS A 195 -0.62 -13.12 -23.63
C HIS A 195 -2.03 -12.50 -23.59
N LEU A 196 -3.07 -13.34 -23.63
CA LEU A 196 -4.47 -12.88 -23.52
C LEU A 196 -4.73 -12.10 -22.22
N ALA A 197 -4.03 -12.46 -21.13
CA ALA A 197 -4.13 -11.74 -19.85
C ALA A 197 -3.45 -10.37 -19.92
N ALA A 198 -2.30 -10.23 -20.57
CA ALA A 198 -1.65 -8.94 -20.80
C ALA A 198 -2.54 -8.02 -21.64
N GLU A 199 -2.98 -8.46 -22.82
CA GLU A 199 -3.86 -7.70 -23.73
C GLU A 199 -5.16 -7.24 -23.05
N ARG A 200 -5.78 -8.13 -22.26
CA ARG A 200 -6.99 -7.80 -21.51
C ARG A 200 -6.73 -6.82 -20.37
N ASN A 201 -5.55 -6.86 -19.75
CA ASN A 201 -5.20 -5.93 -18.67
C ASN A 201 -4.84 -4.55 -19.21
N GLU A 202 -4.16 -4.47 -20.34
CA GLU A 202 -3.86 -3.23 -21.05
C GLU A 202 -5.13 -2.54 -21.53
N SER A 203 -6.03 -3.26 -22.21
CA SER A 203 -7.33 -2.73 -22.63
C SER A 203 -8.23 -2.32 -21.45
N ASN A 204 -8.28 -3.10 -20.37
CA ASN A 204 -8.98 -2.71 -19.14
C ASN A 204 -8.36 -1.46 -18.50
N ALA A 205 -7.02 -1.34 -18.48
CA ALA A 205 -6.33 -0.18 -17.90
C ALA A 205 -6.59 1.10 -18.73
N ALA A 206 -6.55 0.99 -20.06
CA ALA A 206 -6.88 2.09 -20.97
C ALA A 206 -8.35 2.54 -20.81
N ALA A 207 -9.30 1.59 -20.81
CA ALA A 207 -10.72 1.89 -20.61
C ALA A 207 -11.01 2.47 -19.20
N TYR A 208 -10.31 1.99 -18.16
CA TYR A 208 -10.39 2.56 -16.82
C TYR A 208 -9.87 3.99 -16.78
N LYS A 209 -8.71 4.25 -17.39
CA LYS A 209 -8.09 5.60 -17.44
C LYS A 209 -8.99 6.59 -18.18
N ALA A 210 -9.47 6.23 -19.37
CA ALA A 210 -10.42 7.06 -20.13
C ALA A 210 -11.69 7.38 -19.31
N TRP A 211 -12.24 6.38 -18.60
CA TRP A 211 -13.39 6.60 -17.72
C TRP A 211 -13.09 7.52 -16.52
N ILE A 212 -11.92 7.41 -15.90
CA ILE A 212 -11.48 8.35 -14.85
C ILE A 212 -11.35 9.77 -15.42
N GLU A 213 -10.83 9.91 -16.64
CA GLU A 213 -10.63 11.21 -17.29
C GLU A 213 -11.96 11.93 -17.59
N THR A 214 -13.04 11.21 -17.91
CA THR A 214 -14.40 11.80 -18.03
C THR A 214 -14.96 12.42 -16.75
N HIS A 215 -14.39 12.11 -15.58
CA HIS A 215 -14.80 12.66 -14.29
C HIS A 215 -13.78 13.68 -13.79
N THR A 216 -14.24 14.69 -13.05
CA THR A 216 -13.31 15.65 -12.43
C THR A 216 -12.57 15.00 -11.25
N PRO A 217 -11.32 15.40 -10.95
CA PRO A 217 -10.59 14.89 -9.79
C PRO A 217 -11.34 15.03 -8.46
N ASP A 218 -12.19 16.07 -8.35
CA ASP A 218 -13.04 16.30 -7.19
C ASP A 218 -14.26 15.38 -7.11
N GLN A 219 -14.89 15.04 -8.24
CA GLN A 219 -15.91 13.98 -8.28
C GLN A 219 -15.31 12.63 -7.85
N ILE A 220 -14.12 12.28 -8.34
CA ILE A 220 -13.39 11.07 -7.93
C ILE A 220 -13.03 11.09 -6.44
N ARG A 221 -12.63 12.25 -5.90
CA ARG A 221 -12.37 12.45 -4.46
C ARG A 221 -13.64 12.25 -3.62
N ILE A 222 -14.78 12.79 -4.05
CA ILE A 222 -16.08 12.61 -3.38
C ILE A 222 -16.52 11.15 -3.44
N ALA A 223 -16.39 10.50 -4.61
CA ALA A 223 -16.69 9.09 -4.80
C ALA A 223 -15.85 8.19 -3.89
N ASN A 224 -14.54 8.46 -3.79
CA ASN A 224 -13.64 7.76 -2.88
C ASN A 224 -14.03 7.91 -1.40
N ASN A 225 -14.45 9.10 -0.99
CA ASN A 225 -14.97 9.33 0.37
C ASN A 225 -16.29 8.56 0.60
N ALA A 226 -17.19 8.53 -0.38
CA ALA A 226 -18.44 7.77 -0.31
C ALA A 226 -18.19 6.25 -0.25
N ARG A 227 -17.29 5.72 -1.10
CA ARG A 227 -16.83 4.32 -1.06
C ARG A 227 -16.22 3.95 0.30
N ALA A 228 -15.43 4.83 0.90
CA ALA A 228 -14.88 4.63 2.25
C ALA A 228 -15.95 4.65 3.36
N GLN A 229 -16.95 5.55 3.27
CA GLN A 229 -18.07 5.58 4.21
C GLN A 229 -18.96 4.34 4.10
N LEU A 230 -19.22 3.84 2.89
CA LEU A 230 -19.96 2.58 2.66
C LEU A 230 -19.28 1.40 3.35
N ARG A 231 -17.95 1.29 3.30
CA ARG A 231 -17.21 0.22 4.00
C ARG A 231 -17.34 0.29 5.51
N LYS A 232 -17.41 1.49 6.09
CA LYS A 232 -17.62 1.68 7.53
C LYS A 232 -19.06 1.36 7.93
N LYS A 233 -20.05 1.84 7.18
CA LYS A 233 -21.48 1.61 7.47
C LYS A 233 -21.96 0.18 7.19
N LEU A 234 -21.28 -0.55 6.31
CA LEU A 234 -21.56 -1.96 5.99
C LEU A 234 -20.49 -2.91 6.56
N ALA A 235 -19.69 -2.44 7.53
CA ALA A 235 -18.81 -3.32 8.30
C ALA A 235 -19.68 -4.20 9.22
N GLY A 236 -19.35 -5.49 9.31
CA GLY A 236 -20.11 -6.46 10.11
C GLY A 236 -21.47 -6.88 9.54
N THR A 237 -22.10 -6.12 8.64
CA THR A 237 -23.37 -6.50 7.99
C THR A 237 -23.22 -7.57 6.91
N LEU A 238 -22.01 -7.90 6.50
CA LEU A 238 -21.70 -8.86 5.44
C LEU A 238 -20.97 -10.08 6.02
N LYS A 239 -21.34 -11.28 5.55
CA LYS A 239 -20.71 -12.54 5.94
C LYS A 239 -19.19 -12.50 5.72
N SER A 240 -18.43 -13.10 6.63
CA SER A 240 -16.97 -13.30 6.52
C SER A 240 -16.15 -12.01 6.36
N ASN A 241 -16.50 -10.94 7.08
CA ASN A 241 -15.83 -9.63 6.97
C ASN A 241 -15.70 -9.09 5.52
N ALA A 242 -16.61 -9.52 4.64
CA ALA A 242 -16.55 -9.18 3.22
C ALA A 242 -16.71 -7.68 3.01
N LYS A 243 -15.94 -7.15 2.07
CA LYS A 243 -16.01 -5.73 1.69
C LYS A 243 -17.16 -5.54 0.70
N PRO A 244 -18.02 -4.52 0.84
CA PRO A 244 -19.12 -4.33 -0.11
C PRO A 244 -18.57 -4.08 -1.52
N SER A 245 -19.27 -4.60 -2.53
CA SER A 245 -18.85 -4.44 -3.93
C SER A 245 -18.80 -2.96 -4.35
N HIS A 246 -17.93 -2.63 -5.30
CA HIS A 246 -17.66 -1.26 -5.79
C HIS A 246 -17.21 -0.26 -4.71
N THR A 247 -16.67 -0.71 -3.57
CA THR A 247 -16.15 0.19 -2.51
C THR A 247 -14.63 0.36 -2.49
N ARG A 248 -13.93 -0.15 -3.51
CA ARG A 248 -12.47 -0.02 -3.62
C ARG A 248 -12.10 1.44 -3.96
N PRO A 249 -11.01 2.03 -3.47
CA PRO A 249 -10.66 3.38 -3.90
C PRO A 249 -10.37 3.42 -5.41
N LEU A 250 -10.95 4.40 -6.10
CA LEU A 250 -10.63 4.81 -7.45
C LEU A 250 -9.23 5.44 -7.47
N MET A 251 -8.40 5.01 -8.41
CA MET A 251 -7.07 5.57 -8.64
C MET A 251 -7.17 6.67 -9.69
N ASP A 252 -6.62 7.84 -9.41
CA ASP A 252 -6.53 8.98 -10.33
C ASP A 252 -5.13 9.58 -10.19
N GLU A 253 -4.42 9.66 -11.32
CA GLU A 253 -3.05 10.17 -11.41
C GLU A 253 -3.00 11.69 -11.20
N ARG A 254 -4.10 12.40 -11.52
CA ARG A 254 -4.26 13.86 -11.35
C ARG A 254 -4.44 14.26 -9.88
N ARG A 255 -4.62 13.29 -8.99
CA ARG A 255 -4.86 13.53 -7.56
C ARG A 255 -3.56 13.90 -6.84
N VAL A 256 -3.51 15.16 -6.39
CA VAL A 256 -2.46 15.68 -5.51
C VAL A 256 -2.24 14.77 -4.27
N LEU A 257 -1.02 14.28 -4.14
CA LEU A 257 -0.57 13.42 -3.04
C LEU A 257 -0.50 14.20 -1.72
N ARG A 258 -0.75 13.54 -0.59
CA ARG A 258 -0.65 14.19 0.73
C ARG A 258 0.82 14.50 1.07
N PRO A 259 1.12 15.61 1.77
CA PRO A 259 2.49 15.94 2.14
C PRO A 259 3.05 14.91 3.11
N ARG A 260 4.32 14.54 2.92
CA ARG A 260 5.06 13.58 3.74
C ARG A 260 5.56 14.24 5.02
N SER A 261 5.60 13.46 6.10
CA SER A 261 6.20 13.94 7.37
C SER A 261 7.72 13.84 7.32
N SER A 262 8.42 14.53 8.22
CA SER A 262 9.87 14.46 8.37
C SER A 262 10.34 13.02 8.62
N TRP A 263 9.64 12.29 9.49
CA TRP A 263 9.82 10.84 9.68
C TRP A 263 9.66 10.04 8.39
N THR A 264 8.70 10.36 7.51
CA THR A 264 8.55 9.67 6.22
C THR A 264 9.75 9.90 5.30
N PHE A 265 10.35 11.09 5.30
CA PHE A 265 11.58 11.36 4.55
C PHE A 265 12.77 10.60 5.12
N PHE A 266 12.98 10.62 6.44
CA PHE A 266 14.00 9.81 7.11
C PHE A 266 13.83 8.32 6.82
N PHE A 267 12.61 7.78 7.03
CA PHE A 267 12.31 6.38 6.79
C PHE A 267 12.57 5.99 5.33
N ALA A 268 12.22 6.84 4.36
CA ALA A 268 12.47 6.55 2.95
C ALA A 268 13.98 6.53 2.62
N GLU A 269 14.72 7.54 3.06
CA GLU A 269 16.18 7.67 2.85
C GLU A 269 16.93 6.50 3.52
N ARG A 270 16.63 6.23 4.79
CA ARG A 270 17.27 5.17 5.57
C ARG A 270 16.78 3.75 5.20
N SER A 271 15.60 3.60 4.60
CA SER A 271 15.14 2.30 4.09
C SER A 271 15.81 1.86 2.79
N GLN A 272 16.51 2.77 2.09
CA GLN A 272 17.23 2.45 0.85
C GLN A 272 18.62 1.87 1.10
N SER A 273 19.19 2.02 2.31
CA SER A 273 20.47 1.42 2.67
C SER A 273 20.37 -0.11 2.77
N SER A 274 21.44 -0.81 2.38
CA SER A 274 21.58 -2.27 2.42
C SER A 274 21.42 -2.89 3.81
N ASP A 275 21.61 -2.13 4.89
CA ASP A 275 21.58 -2.56 6.29
C ASP A 275 20.31 -3.31 6.71
N PHE A 276 19.20 -3.10 6.00
CA PHE A 276 17.91 -3.74 6.30
C PHE A 276 17.50 -4.80 5.28
N THR A 277 18.41 -5.24 4.41
CA THR A 277 18.18 -6.38 3.51
C THR A 277 18.00 -7.66 4.35
N GLY A 278 17.03 -8.51 3.98
CA GLY A 278 16.70 -9.73 4.72
C GLY A 278 15.98 -9.54 6.08
N ILE A 279 15.90 -8.31 6.62
CA ILE A 279 15.21 -8.04 7.90
C ILE A 279 13.69 -7.91 7.65
N ARG A 280 12.89 -8.55 8.51
CA ARG A 280 11.42 -8.43 8.48
C ARG A 280 11.00 -6.97 8.68
N ILE A 281 10.05 -6.50 7.85
CA ILE A 281 9.63 -5.09 7.76
C ILE A 281 9.25 -4.49 9.13
N THR A 282 8.58 -5.26 10.00
CA THR A 282 8.21 -4.84 11.36
C THR A 282 9.43 -4.50 12.21
N ASP A 283 10.47 -5.35 12.17
CA ASP A 283 11.65 -5.20 13.01
C ASP A 283 12.56 -4.07 12.47
N ARG A 284 12.69 -3.96 11.14
CA ARG A 284 13.27 -2.77 10.49
C ARG A 284 12.58 -1.49 10.94
N THR A 285 11.26 -1.46 10.95
CA THR A 285 10.49 -0.25 11.33
C THR A 285 10.74 0.12 12.79
N ASN A 286 10.85 -0.86 13.68
CA ASN A 286 11.20 -0.63 15.10
C ASN A 286 12.62 -0.09 15.28
N LEU A 287 13.61 -0.62 14.54
CA LEU A 287 14.99 -0.13 14.57
C LEU A 287 15.07 1.32 14.07
N LEU A 288 14.46 1.61 12.92
CA LEU A 288 14.38 2.97 12.37
C LEU A 288 13.68 3.94 13.33
N ALA A 289 12.64 3.50 14.04
CA ALA A 289 11.94 4.33 15.01
C ALA A 289 12.76 4.59 16.29
N ALA A 290 13.68 3.69 16.65
CA ALA A 290 14.66 3.93 17.71
C ALA A 290 15.76 4.90 17.25
N GLU A 291 16.26 4.73 16.01
CA GLU A 291 17.22 5.62 15.37
C GLU A 291 16.69 7.06 15.29
N TRP A 292 15.47 7.27 14.76
CA TRP A 292 14.82 8.59 14.72
C TRP A 292 14.60 9.23 16.10
N LYS A 293 14.39 8.43 17.15
CA LYS A 293 14.32 8.94 18.53
C LYS A 293 15.69 9.34 19.07
N ALA A 294 16.77 8.75 18.56
CA ALA A 294 18.14 9.00 18.94
C ALA A 294 18.84 10.11 18.11
N LEU A 295 18.35 10.42 16.90
CA LEU A 295 18.84 11.50 16.03
C LEU A 295 18.84 12.85 16.77
N ASP A 296 19.88 13.65 16.56
CA ASP A 296 20.00 14.99 17.15
C ASP A 296 19.18 16.04 16.39
N ALA A 297 18.94 17.20 17.03
CA ALA A 297 18.11 18.26 16.45
C ALA A 297 18.59 18.74 15.07
N ASN A 298 19.90 18.83 14.86
CA ASN A 298 20.50 19.21 13.59
C ASN A 298 20.22 18.19 12.47
N GLU A 299 20.26 16.90 12.80
CA GLU A 299 19.98 15.82 11.85
C GLU A 299 18.48 15.76 11.52
N ARG A 300 17.61 15.98 12.51
CA ARG A 300 16.15 16.06 12.30
C ARG A 300 15.77 17.26 11.45
N LYS A 301 16.43 18.41 11.63
CA LYS A 301 16.16 19.64 10.88
C LYS A 301 16.20 19.42 9.37
N LYS A 302 17.18 18.66 8.85
CA LYS A 302 17.24 18.22 7.43
C LYS A 302 15.93 17.63 6.92
N TYR A 303 15.24 16.85 7.75
CA TYR A 303 13.98 16.19 7.40
C TYR A 303 12.74 17.06 7.67
N GLU A 304 12.82 17.97 8.64
CA GLU A 304 11.80 18.99 8.91
C GLU A 304 11.74 20.02 7.77
N ASP A 305 12.89 20.48 7.27
CA ASP A 305 12.99 21.36 6.12
C ASP A 305 12.44 20.68 4.85
N LYS A 306 12.77 19.39 4.62
CA LYS A 306 12.16 18.58 3.54
C LYS A 306 10.63 18.49 3.68
N ALA A 307 10.11 18.29 4.89
CA ALA A 307 8.68 18.21 5.14
C ALA A 307 7.97 19.57 5.00
N ALA A 308 8.63 20.67 5.36
CA ALA A 308 8.14 22.03 5.15
C ALA A 308 8.05 22.34 3.65
N ALA A 309 9.07 22.01 2.86
CA ALA A 309 9.07 22.15 1.41
C ALA A 309 7.98 21.29 0.74
N ASP A 310 7.81 20.03 1.15
CA ASP A 310 6.76 19.14 0.61
C ASP A 310 5.35 19.63 0.96
N LYS A 311 5.17 20.25 2.14
CA LYS A 311 3.94 20.94 2.53
C LYS A 311 3.68 22.18 1.67
N GLN A 312 4.70 22.98 1.36
CA GLN A 312 4.55 24.13 0.44
C GLN A 312 4.16 23.66 -0.97
N ARG A 313 4.84 22.63 -1.50
CA ARG A 313 4.47 21.99 -2.75
C ARG A 313 3.00 21.53 -2.74
N TRP A 314 2.55 20.90 -1.65
CA TRP A 314 1.17 20.42 -1.54
C TRP A 314 0.16 21.57 -1.57
N THR A 315 0.44 22.66 -0.85
CA THR A 315 -0.40 23.86 -0.89
C THR A 315 -0.47 24.44 -2.30
N ARG A 316 0.65 24.54 -3.02
CA ARG A 316 0.68 25.04 -4.42
C ARG A 316 -0.11 24.15 -5.37
N GLU A 317 0.13 22.84 -5.33
CA GLU A 317 -0.56 21.84 -6.17
C GLU A 317 -2.07 21.83 -5.88
N THR A 318 -2.49 21.90 -4.60
CA THR A 318 -3.92 21.94 -4.25
C THR A 318 -4.60 23.28 -4.57
N SER A 319 -3.91 24.42 -4.45
CA SER A 319 -4.46 25.70 -4.88
C SER A 319 -4.64 25.75 -6.40
N ALA A 320 -3.65 25.26 -7.16
CA ALA A 320 -3.74 25.20 -8.62
C ALA A 320 -4.90 24.30 -9.09
N LEU A 321 -5.09 23.14 -8.45
CA LEU A 321 -6.21 22.24 -8.75
C LEU A 321 -7.58 22.84 -8.41
N ALA A 322 -7.67 23.68 -7.38
CA ALA A 322 -8.89 24.41 -7.04
C ALA A 322 -9.19 25.54 -8.04
N SER A 323 -8.16 26.23 -8.54
CA SER A 323 -8.29 27.23 -9.59
C SER A 323 -8.64 26.64 -10.96
N SER A 324 -8.23 25.40 -11.26
CA SER A 324 -8.50 24.74 -12.54
C SER A 324 -9.84 23.97 -12.58
N SER A 325 -10.60 23.96 -11.49
CA SER A 325 -11.92 23.30 -11.39
C SER A 325 -13.09 24.27 -11.27
N THR A 326 -12.82 25.58 -11.40
CA THR A 326 -13.79 26.67 -11.46
C THR A 326 -13.95 27.13 -12.92
#